data_AF-A0A655E8P4-F1
#
_entry.id   AF-A0A655E8P4-F1
#
_cell.length_a   1.000
_cell.length_b   1.000
_cell.length_c   1.000
_cell.angle_alpha   90.00
_cell.angle_beta   90.00
_cell.angle_gamma   90.00
#
_symmetry.space_group_name_H-M   'P 1'
#
loop_
_entity.id
_entity.type
_entity.pdbx_description
1 polymer ?
#
loop_
_entity_poly.entity_id
_entity_poly.type
_entity_poly.pdbx_seq_one_letter_code
_entity_poly.pdbx_strand_id
1 'polypeptide(L)'
;MPYDAVSVGNHEFDHGHENLVKQLSKLQFPVLLDNVFYSGTDTPLIKEPYTIVEKDGFKIGVIGMHGVSAFYEAIAAGVREGVDCRDPIPYVKKQLEELKGKVDLTVLLAHEGVPGMQSSAGEADVARALKTDVDMAKSLEGYGLNVLITGHAHKGTPEPIKVGDTLVVSTDAYTIELGKLVLDWNPETKKVDSYNGKLITMYADTYKPDPVTQAKIDEWDNKVKKITDEVVAHSPEVLTRSYGESAPTGNLITDALMATVPGADASFYNAGGIRTELPKGNITYGDVLSMYPFTNDVMSMEISGKDLKSIMSHAADLKNGMLHVSKTVQFKYDSTKPLGQRIVEFDIKGKPVEDNKLYTVALDSFIGKGGGGFTFTKGKNIKYIGIQTAPALVNYMKQVNNIQPDHTMRVDDISK
;
A
#
# COMPACT_ATOMS: atom_id res chain seq x y z
N MET A 1 -2.64 -23.27 -3.36
CA MET A 1 -1.18 -23.02 -3.31
C MET A 1 -0.64 -23.53 -1.97
N PRO A 2 0.59 -24.11 -1.93
CA PRO A 2 1.13 -24.76 -0.74
C PRO A 2 1.87 -23.77 0.19
N TYR A 3 1.16 -22.78 0.72
CA TYR A 3 1.73 -21.87 1.74
C TYR A 3 1.85 -22.58 3.09
N ASP A 4 2.99 -22.43 3.77
CA ASP A 4 3.21 -22.97 5.11
C ASP A 4 2.73 -22.03 6.23
N ALA A 5 2.79 -20.71 6.00
CA ALA A 5 2.23 -19.67 6.86
C ALA A 5 2.17 -18.33 6.10
N VAL A 6 1.30 -17.43 6.54
CA VAL A 6 1.25 -16.03 6.07
C VAL A 6 1.09 -15.08 7.25
N SER A 7 1.53 -13.82 7.08
CA SER A 7 1.17 -12.72 7.99
C SER A 7 -0.03 -11.94 7.41
N VAL A 8 -0.55 -11.01 8.19
CA VAL A 8 -1.61 -10.08 7.77
C VAL A 8 -0.99 -8.73 7.42
N GLY A 9 -1.21 -8.25 6.20
CA GLY A 9 -0.84 -6.92 5.76
C GLY A 9 -1.99 -5.91 5.88
N ASN A 10 -1.73 -4.69 5.44
CA ASN A 10 -2.72 -3.61 5.53
C ASN A 10 -3.92 -3.83 4.58
N HIS A 11 -3.71 -4.43 3.41
CA HIS A 11 -4.76 -4.58 2.40
C HIS A 11 -5.80 -5.65 2.75
N GLU A 12 -5.48 -6.58 3.64
CA GLU A 12 -6.48 -7.50 4.19
C GLU A 12 -7.61 -6.77 4.94
N PHE A 13 -7.36 -5.54 5.41
CA PHE A 13 -8.33 -4.69 6.10
C PHE A 13 -9.20 -3.84 5.18
N ASP A 14 -8.97 -3.81 3.86
CA ASP A 14 -9.63 -2.87 2.94
C ASP A 14 -11.17 -3.00 2.94
N HIS A 15 -11.69 -4.15 3.36
CA HIS A 15 -13.12 -4.43 3.50
C HIS A 15 -13.58 -4.58 4.96
N GLY A 16 -12.81 -4.08 5.93
CA GLY A 16 -13.11 -4.14 7.35
C GLY A 16 -12.48 -5.33 8.08
N HIS A 17 -12.05 -5.11 9.33
CA HIS A 17 -11.44 -6.16 10.16
C HIS A 17 -12.38 -7.36 10.42
N GLU A 18 -13.70 -7.17 10.45
CA GLU A 18 -14.66 -8.28 10.55
C GLU A 18 -14.65 -9.16 9.29
N ASN A 19 -14.64 -8.56 8.10
CA ASN A 19 -14.52 -9.30 6.85
C ASN A 19 -13.16 -9.99 6.76
N LEU A 20 -12.08 -9.33 7.16
CA LEU A 20 -10.75 -9.91 7.26
C LEU A 20 -10.80 -11.24 8.04
N VAL A 21 -11.28 -11.22 9.28
CA VAL A 21 -11.38 -12.44 10.12
C VAL A 21 -12.23 -13.51 9.44
N LYS A 22 -13.37 -13.12 8.85
CA LYS A 22 -14.25 -14.03 8.12
C LYS A 22 -13.60 -14.66 6.89
N GLN A 23 -12.79 -13.94 6.13
CA GLN A 23 -12.13 -14.50 4.94
C GLN A 23 -10.91 -15.34 5.33
N LEU A 24 -10.08 -14.86 6.26
CA LEU A 24 -8.86 -15.55 6.66
C LEU A 24 -9.15 -16.86 7.40
N SER A 25 -10.28 -16.97 8.12
CA SER A 25 -10.72 -18.23 8.75
C SER A 25 -11.01 -19.38 7.77
N LYS A 26 -11.11 -19.11 6.46
CA LYS A 26 -11.31 -20.14 5.42
C LYS A 26 -10.00 -20.77 4.95
N LEU A 27 -8.86 -20.14 5.26
CA LEU A 27 -7.56 -20.62 4.83
C LEU A 27 -7.20 -21.91 5.56
N GLN A 28 -6.51 -22.80 4.85
CA GLN A 28 -6.11 -24.12 5.36
C GLN A 28 -4.66 -24.14 5.84
N PHE A 29 -4.04 -22.97 5.92
CA PHE A 29 -2.68 -22.76 6.42
C PHE A 29 -2.70 -21.63 7.47
N PRO A 30 -1.74 -21.63 8.42
CA PRO A 30 -1.65 -20.63 9.48
C PRO A 30 -1.61 -19.18 8.97
N VAL A 31 -2.40 -18.32 9.61
CA VAL A 31 -2.41 -16.87 9.46
C VAL A 31 -1.92 -16.28 10.77
N LEU A 32 -0.89 -15.44 10.71
CA LEU A 32 -0.15 -15.01 11.89
C LEU A 32 -0.26 -13.50 12.09
N LEU A 33 -0.56 -13.08 13.32
CA LEU A 33 -0.53 -11.66 13.71
C LEU A 33 -0.42 -11.51 15.23
N ASP A 34 0.72 -11.01 15.70
CA ASP A 34 1.08 -11.01 17.11
C ASP A 34 0.68 -9.73 17.87
N ASN A 35 0.47 -8.62 17.16
CA ASN A 35 0.42 -7.29 17.77
C ASN A 35 -0.81 -6.42 17.44
N VAL A 36 -1.91 -7.02 16.96
CA VAL A 36 -3.18 -6.31 16.70
C VAL A 36 -4.30 -6.90 17.55
N PHE A 37 -5.02 -6.02 18.25
CA PHE A 37 -6.00 -6.39 19.27
C PHE A 37 -7.32 -5.64 19.09
N TYR A 38 -8.42 -6.19 19.60
CA TYR A 38 -9.66 -5.43 19.71
C TYR A 38 -9.48 -4.30 20.73
N SER A 39 -9.91 -3.10 20.34
CA SER A 39 -9.71 -1.87 21.12
C SER A 39 -10.22 -2.00 22.54
N GLY A 40 -9.41 -1.54 23.50
CA GLY A 40 -9.73 -1.61 24.94
C GLY A 40 -9.65 -3.01 25.57
N THR A 41 -9.13 -4.02 24.85
CA THR A 41 -8.98 -5.40 25.35
C THR A 41 -7.60 -5.97 24.99
N ASP A 42 -7.20 -7.06 25.66
CA ASP A 42 -6.06 -7.89 25.25
C ASP A 42 -6.47 -9.08 24.37
N THR A 43 -7.66 -9.02 23.77
CA THR A 43 -8.11 -10.06 22.83
C THR A 43 -7.47 -9.81 21.47
N PRO A 44 -6.65 -10.75 20.94
CA PRO A 44 -5.99 -10.54 19.67
C PRO A 44 -7.00 -10.67 18.50
N LEU A 45 -6.75 -9.95 17.42
CA LEU A 45 -7.60 -9.97 16.22
C LEU A 45 -7.51 -11.32 15.50
N ILE A 46 -6.29 -11.84 15.35
CA ILE A 46 -5.99 -13.20 14.88
C ILE A 46 -5.42 -13.97 16.07
N LYS A 47 -5.82 -15.22 16.26
CA LYS A 47 -5.50 -15.96 17.49
C LYS A 47 -4.06 -16.42 17.53
N GLU A 48 -3.48 -16.72 16.39
CA GLU A 48 -2.16 -17.32 16.25
C GLU A 48 -1.09 -16.23 16.08
N PRO A 49 -0.25 -15.96 17.09
CA PRO A 49 0.88 -15.02 16.95
C PRO A 49 2.06 -15.64 16.17
N TYR A 50 2.20 -16.97 16.30
CA TYR A 50 3.23 -17.76 15.65
C TYR A 50 2.73 -19.19 15.37
N THR A 51 3.49 -19.91 14.55
CA THR A 51 3.35 -21.36 14.35
C THR A 51 4.73 -22.03 14.32
N ILE A 52 4.79 -23.35 14.46
CA ILE A 52 5.99 -24.14 14.21
C ILE A 52 5.73 -25.01 12.98
N VAL A 53 6.50 -24.80 11.93
CA VAL A 53 6.49 -25.61 10.71
C VAL A 53 7.62 -26.63 10.82
N GLU A 54 7.29 -27.91 10.77
CA GLU A 54 8.28 -28.99 10.80
C GLU A 54 8.36 -29.68 9.43
N LYS A 55 9.58 -29.78 8.87
CA LYS A 55 9.85 -30.50 7.63
C LYS A 55 11.13 -31.31 7.79
N ASP A 56 11.07 -32.61 7.49
CA ASP A 56 12.20 -33.54 7.61
C ASP A 56 12.90 -33.49 9.00
N GLY A 57 12.10 -33.28 10.06
CA GLY A 57 12.58 -33.15 11.44
C GLY A 57 13.17 -31.79 11.81
N PHE A 58 13.27 -30.85 10.86
CA PHE A 58 13.72 -29.47 11.08
C PHE A 58 12.54 -28.56 11.44
N LYS A 59 12.64 -27.85 12.57
CA LYS A 59 11.57 -27.03 13.13
C LYS A 59 11.83 -25.54 12.91
N ILE A 60 10.88 -24.88 12.25
CA ILE A 60 10.92 -23.45 11.97
C ILE A 60 9.81 -22.76 12.76
N GLY A 61 10.18 -21.89 13.70
CA GLY A 61 9.22 -21.00 14.36
C GLY A 61 8.95 -19.79 13.47
N VAL A 62 7.69 -19.55 13.10
CA VAL A 62 7.30 -18.43 12.24
C VAL A 62 6.38 -17.51 13.02
N ILE A 63 6.73 -16.23 13.14
CA ILE A 63 5.97 -15.19 13.86
C ILE A 63 5.42 -14.19 12.83
N GLY A 64 4.19 -13.71 13.01
CA GLY A 64 3.62 -12.66 12.15
C GLY A 64 3.43 -11.35 12.91
N MET A 65 3.73 -10.20 12.29
CA MET A 65 3.49 -8.88 12.89
C MET A 65 3.15 -7.81 11.86
N HIS A 66 2.58 -6.70 12.33
CA HIS A 66 2.29 -5.52 11.55
C HIS A 66 2.92 -4.27 12.17
N GLY A 67 3.60 -3.43 11.39
CA GLY A 67 4.16 -2.18 11.87
C GLY A 67 3.09 -1.14 12.23
N VAL A 68 3.27 -0.40 13.32
CA VAL A 68 2.30 0.59 13.82
C VAL A 68 2.06 1.72 12.81
N SER A 69 3.14 2.32 12.27
CA SER A 69 3.03 3.40 11.28
C SER A 69 2.32 2.92 10.01
N ALA A 70 2.71 1.76 9.48
CA ALA A 70 2.06 1.15 8.32
C ALA A 70 0.56 0.90 8.57
N PHE A 71 0.19 0.43 9.77
CA PHE A 71 -1.21 0.16 10.13
C PHE A 71 -2.07 1.43 10.10
N TYR A 72 -1.64 2.47 10.81
CA TYR A 72 -2.45 3.69 10.96
C TYR A 72 -2.41 4.61 9.74
N GLU A 73 -1.36 4.54 8.92
CA GLU A 73 -1.23 5.37 7.71
C GLU A 73 -1.82 4.71 6.46
N ALA A 74 -1.75 3.38 6.32
CA ALA A 74 -2.18 2.69 5.10
C ALA A 74 -3.59 2.10 5.17
N ILE A 75 -4.13 1.82 6.37
CA ILE A 75 -5.49 1.27 6.52
C ILE A 75 -6.48 2.42 6.72
N ALA A 76 -7.58 2.43 5.97
CA ALA A 76 -8.56 3.52 6.05
C ALA A 76 -9.20 3.67 7.44
N ALA A 77 -9.41 4.93 7.85
CA ALA A 77 -10.33 5.40 8.91
C ALA A 77 -11.33 4.36 9.43
N GLY A 78 -12.37 4.18 8.62
CA GLY A 78 -13.57 3.45 9.01
C GLY A 78 -13.44 1.93 8.97
N VAL A 79 -12.43 1.37 8.31
CA VAL A 79 -12.33 -0.11 8.17
C VAL A 79 -11.51 -0.75 9.30
N ARG A 80 -10.71 0.04 10.02
CA ARG A 80 -9.95 -0.39 11.20
C ARG A 80 -10.55 0.04 12.55
N GLU A 81 -11.70 0.70 12.55
CA GLU A 81 -12.35 1.11 13.80
C GLU A 81 -12.61 -0.13 14.69
N GLY A 82 -12.27 -0.04 15.98
CA GLY A 82 -12.42 -1.15 16.93
C GLY A 82 -11.21 -2.10 17.05
N VAL A 83 -10.12 -1.85 16.33
CA VAL A 83 -8.86 -2.58 16.49
C VAL A 83 -7.66 -1.64 16.62
N ASP A 84 -6.69 -2.04 17.45
CA ASP A 84 -5.48 -1.28 17.73
C ASP A 84 -4.22 -2.11 17.40
N CYS A 85 -3.31 -1.49 16.67
CA CYS A 85 -1.98 -2.03 16.42
C CYS A 85 -1.01 -1.49 17.48
N ARG A 86 -0.42 -2.39 18.25
CA ARG A 86 0.50 -2.06 19.36
C ARG A 86 1.95 -2.18 18.89
N ASP A 87 2.87 -1.57 19.63
CA ASP A 87 4.32 -1.71 19.37
C ASP A 87 4.68 -3.20 19.22
N PRO A 88 5.13 -3.68 18.05
CA PRO A 88 5.40 -5.09 17.83
C PRO A 88 6.61 -5.61 18.61
N ILE A 89 7.59 -4.75 18.99
CA ILE A 89 8.87 -5.21 19.53
C ILE A 89 8.71 -6.05 20.81
N PRO A 90 7.94 -5.62 21.83
CA PRO A 90 7.72 -6.43 23.03
C PRO A 90 7.04 -7.78 22.75
N TYR A 91 6.11 -7.83 21.79
CA TYR A 91 5.38 -9.05 21.43
C TYR A 91 6.29 -10.03 20.70
N VAL A 92 7.02 -9.57 19.66
CA VAL A 92 7.97 -10.41 18.93
C VAL A 92 9.06 -10.96 19.85
N LYS A 93 9.61 -10.15 20.76
CA LYS A 93 10.60 -10.60 21.76
C LYS A 93 10.05 -11.70 22.67
N LYS A 94 8.79 -11.56 23.11
CA LYS A 94 8.10 -12.59 23.89
C LYS A 94 8.01 -13.89 23.10
N GLN A 95 7.60 -13.85 21.83
CA GLN A 95 7.47 -15.08 21.03
C GLN A 95 8.81 -15.74 20.71
N LEU A 96 9.86 -14.95 20.47
CA LEU A 96 11.22 -15.48 20.30
C LEU A 96 11.70 -16.22 21.56
N GLU A 97 11.47 -15.67 22.75
CA GLU A 97 11.80 -16.37 24.01
C GLU A 97 10.91 -17.60 24.24
N GLU A 98 9.62 -17.58 23.85
CA GLU A 98 8.76 -18.76 23.93
C GLU A 98 9.21 -19.89 23.00
N LEU A 99 9.74 -19.56 21.81
CA LEU A 99 10.22 -20.51 20.82
C LEU A 99 11.64 -21.03 21.11
N LYS A 100 12.37 -20.37 22.01
CA LYS A 100 13.74 -20.73 22.38
C LYS A 100 13.85 -22.17 22.86
N GLY A 101 14.72 -22.94 22.19
CA GLY A 101 14.93 -24.36 22.47
C GLY A 101 13.82 -25.30 21.97
N LYS A 102 12.76 -24.79 21.34
CA LYS A 102 11.67 -25.58 20.73
C LYS A 102 11.79 -25.69 19.21
N VAL A 103 12.56 -24.78 18.59
CA VAL A 103 12.77 -24.71 17.15
C VAL A 103 14.26 -24.62 16.84
N ASP A 104 14.61 -24.99 15.61
CA ASP A 104 15.96 -24.87 15.08
C ASP A 104 16.19 -23.45 14.55
N LEU A 105 15.20 -22.89 13.86
CA LEU A 105 15.30 -21.59 13.20
C LEU A 105 14.04 -20.75 13.47
N THR A 106 14.20 -19.43 13.58
CA THR A 106 13.09 -18.48 13.70
C THR A 106 12.98 -17.57 12.49
N VAL A 107 11.74 -17.31 12.07
CA VAL A 107 11.36 -16.42 10.98
C VAL A 107 10.35 -15.41 11.49
N LEU A 108 10.57 -14.13 11.17
CA LEU A 108 9.59 -13.07 11.35
C LEU A 108 9.00 -12.69 9.99
N LEU A 109 7.68 -12.75 9.86
CA LEU A 109 6.92 -12.19 8.75
C LEU A 109 6.44 -10.79 9.16
N ALA A 110 7.10 -9.76 8.65
CA ALA A 110 6.83 -8.37 9.00
C ALA A 110 6.08 -7.65 7.88
N HIS A 111 5.02 -6.91 8.22
CA HIS A 111 4.38 -5.97 7.29
C HIS A 111 4.51 -4.55 7.85
N GLU A 112 5.60 -3.86 7.51
CA GLU A 112 5.99 -2.59 8.14
C GLU A 112 6.74 -1.64 7.20
N GLY A 113 7.14 -0.48 7.72
CA GLY A 113 7.93 0.49 6.97
C GLY A 113 7.11 1.46 6.13
N VAL A 114 7.72 1.98 5.06
CA VAL A 114 7.08 2.89 4.10
C VAL A 114 6.24 2.10 3.09
N PRO A 115 5.13 2.66 2.57
CA PRO A 115 4.31 1.97 1.58
C PRO A 115 5.03 1.83 0.24
N GLY A 116 4.75 0.74 -0.47
CA GLY A 116 5.27 0.49 -1.81
C GLY A 116 4.88 1.59 -2.81
N MET A 117 5.89 2.08 -3.54
CA MET A 117 5.70 3.11 -4.57
C MET A 117 4.77 2.60 -5.67
N GLN A 118 3.83 3.46 -6.07
CA GLN A 118 2.85 3.20 -7.12
C GLN A 118 3.17 4.07 -8.34
N SER A 119 4.01 3.56 -9.24
CA SER A 119 4.51 4.30 -10.40
C SER A 119 4.68 3.41 -11.62
N SER A 120 4.41 3.95 -12.81
CA SER A 120 4.76 3.30 -14.08
C SER A 120 6.25 3.42 -14.43
N ALA A 121 6.97 4.36 -13.80
CA ALA A 121 8.40 4.59 -14.05
C ALA A 121 9.34 3.78 -13.15
N GLY A 122 8.78 3.00 -12.20
CA GLY A 122 9.57 2.21 -11.27
C GLY A 122 10.43 3.10 -10.36
N GLU A 123 11.56 2.55 -9.87
CA GLU A 123 12.38 3.19 -8.82
C GLU A 123 12.93 4.58 -9.16
N ALA A 124 12.94 4.95 -10.44
CA ALA A 124 13.37 6.26 -10.91
C ALA A 124 12.45 7.42 -10.43
N ASP A 125 11.22 7.11 -10.05
CA ASP A 125 10.24 8.10 -9.60
C ASP A 125 10.48 8.51 -8.14
N VAL A 126 10.25 7.57 -7.21
CA VAL A 126 10.52 7.77 -5.77
C VAL A 126 11.09 6.49 -5.15
N ALA A 127 12.38 6.51 -4.86
CA ALA A 127 13.09 5.37 -4.27
C ALA A 127 12.45 4.87 -2.95
N ARG A 128 12.60 3.57 -2.71
CA ARG A 128 12.17 2.86 -1.49
C ARG A 128 13.35 2.13 -0.86
N ALA A 129 13.35 2.08 0.46
CA ALA A 129 14.39 1.41 1.24
C ALA A 129 13.79 0.71 2.45
N LEU A 130 14.42 -0.39 2.87
CA LEU A 130 14.01 -1.24 3.99
C LEU A 130 14.61 -0.78 5.32
N LYS A 131 14.65 0.53 5.56
CA LYS A 131 15.29 1.09 6.77
C LYS A 131 14.59 0.62 8.04
N THR A 132 13.25 0.60 8.03
CA THR A 132 12.45 0.17 9.18
C THR A 132 12.73 -1.30 9.52
N ASP A 133 12.87 -2.15 8.51
CA ASP A 133 13.13 -3.58 8.67
C ASP A 133 14.55 -3.84 9.21
N VAL A 134 15.52 -3.05 8.74
CA VAL A 134 16.89 -3.07 9.29
C VAL A 134 16.89 -2.63 10.76
N ASP A 135 16.12 -1.61 11.12
CA ASP A 135 16.02 -1.14 12.51
C ASP A 135 15.25 -2.13 13.40
N MET A 136 14.23 -2.81 12.86
CA MET A 136 13.53 -3.92 13.52
C MET A 136 14.50 -5.07 13.83
N ALA A 137 15.25 -5.53 12.82
CA ALA A 137 16.24 -6.59 13.01
C ALA A 137 17.30 -6.21 14.07
N LYS A 138 17.81 -4.97 14.06
CA LYS A 138 18.72 -4.46 15.10
C LYS A 138 18.09 -4.51 16.50
N SER A 139 16.81 -4.13 16.62
CA SER A 139 16.13 -4.10 17.92
C SER A 139 15.91 -5.49 18.55
N LEU A 140 16.00 -6.54 17.71
CA LEU A 140 15.84 -7.95 18.05
C LEU A 140 17.17 -8.71 18.14
N GLU A 141 18.31 -8.02 17.97
CA GLU A 141 19.63 -8.62 18.19
C GLU A 141 19.72 -9.27 19.58
N GLY A 142 20.26 -10.49 19.63
CA GLY A 142 20.38 -11.28 20.86
C GLY A 142 19.13 -12.08 21.27
N TYR A 143 17.98 -11.88 20.61
CA TYR A 143 16.76 -12.67 20.86
C TYR A 143 16.62 -13.89 19.95
N GLY A 144 17.60 -14.13 19.07
CA GLY A 144 17.65 -15.33 18.24
C GLY A 144 16.77 -15.30 17.00
N LEU A 145 16.52 -14.12 16.41
CA LEU A 145 15.85 -13.99 15.11
C LEU A 145 16.82 -14.35 13.97
N ASN A 146 16.53 -15.38 13.17
CA ASN A 146 17.40 -15.76 12.05
C ASN A 146 17.03 -15.08 10.73
N VAL A 147 15.74 -15.00 10.40
CA VAL A 147 15.27 -14.43 9.12
C VAL A 147 14.11 -13.48 9.36
N LEU A 148 14.15 -12.31 8.73
CA LEU A 148 13.04 -11.36 8.64
C LEU A 148 12.61 -11.29 7.17
N ILE A 149 11.41 -11.78 6.88
CA ILE A 149 10.76 -11.67 5.57
C ILE A 149 9.79 -10.50 5.65
N THR A 150 10.05 -9.43 4.91
CA THR A 150 9.24 -8.20 4.99
C THR A 150 8.38 -7.97 3.75
N GLY A 151 7.19 -7.40 3.97
CA GLY A 151 6.26 -6.89 2.97
C GLY A 151 6.11 -5.36 3.00
N HIS A 152 4.99 -4.85 2.49
CA HIS A 152 4.59 -3.43 2.47
C HIS A 152 5.39 -2.49 1.54
N ALA A 153 6.73 -2.46 1.62
CA ALA A 153 7.55 -1.49 0.88
C ALA A 153 7.73 -1.81 -0.61
N HIS A 154 7.37 -3.03 -1.03
CA HIS A 154 7.54 -3.54 -2.40
C HIS A 154 8.98 -3.31 -2.91
N LYS A 155 9.96 -3.70 -2.08
CA LYS A 155 11.37 -3.51 -2.38
C LYS A 155 12.11 -4.84 -2.21
N GLY A 156 12.47 -5.44 -3.34
CA GLY A 156 13.23 -6.67 -3.42
C GLY A 156 14.61 -6.53 -2.81
N THR A 157 15.09 -7.65 -2.27
CA THR A 157 16.48 -7.81 -1.82
C THR A 157 17.19 -8.81 -2.73
N PRO A 158 17.82 -8.37 -3.85
CA PRO A 158 18.55 -9.27 -4.75
C PRO A 158 19.59 -10.12 -4.01
N GLU A 159 20.21 -9.54 -2.98
CA GLU A 159 20.98 -10.21 -1.96
C GLU A 159 20.36 -9.95 -0.57
N PRO A 160 20.34 -10.92 0.35
CA PRO A 160 19.86 -10.70 1.71
C PRO A 160 20.65 -9.61 2.45
N ILE A 161 19.95 -8.71 3.12
CA ILE A 161 20.57 -7.69 3.96
C ILE A 161 20.90 -8.31 5.32
N LYS A 162 22.18 -8.42 5.66
CA LYS A 162 22.61 -8.99 6.94
C LYS A 162 22.67 -7.93 8.05
N VAL A 163 21.97 -8.16 9.15
CA VAL A 163 21.93 -7.32 10.34
C VAL A 163 22.23 -8.19 11.56
N GLY A 164 23.45 -8.12 12.08
CA GLY A 164 23.92 -9.08 13.08
C GLY A 164 23.84 -10.52 12.55
N ASP A 165 23.09 -11.38 13.24
CA ASP A 165 22.81 -12.76 12.84
C ASP A 165 21.52 -12.90 12.00
N THR A 166 20.75 -11.83 11.81
CA THR A 166 19.48 -11.82 11.08
C THR A 166 19.68 -11.51 9.60
N LEU A 167 19.00 -12.27 8.73
CA LEU A 167 18.91 -12.00 7.30
C LEU A 167 17.56 -11.35 6.97
N VAL A 168 17.57 -10.13 6.42
CA VAL A 168 16.37 -9.42 5.95
C VAL A 168 16.19 -9.68 4.46
N VAL A 169 15.01 -10.15 4.06
CA VAL A 169 14.67 -10.46 2.67
C VAL A 169 13.27 -9.97 2.29
N SER A 170 13.08 -9.62 1.02
CA SER A 170 11.79 -9.20 0.44
C SER A 170 11.79 -9.32 -1.08
N THR A 171 10.65 -9.03 -1.73
CA THR A 171 10.45 -9.05 -3.20
C THR A 171 9.84 -7.73 -3.66
N ASP A 172 9.92 -7.42 -4.96
CA ASP A 172 9.28 -6.23 -5.57
C ASP A 172 7.74 -6.31 -5.71
N ALA A 173 7.11 -7.25 -5.00
CA ALA A 173 5.67 -7.52 -4.98
C ALA A 173 5.08 -8.01 -6.32
N TYR A 174 3.75 -8.13 -6.36
CA TYR A 174 2.93 -8.56 -7.50
C TYR A 174 3.33 -9.88 -8.17
N THR A 175 4.14 -10.69 -7.49
CA THR A 175 4.73 -11.91 -8.08
C THR A 175 5.55 -11.61 -9.33
N ILE A 176 6.10 -10.39 -9.48
CA ILE A 176 7.13 -10.10 -10.51
C ILE A 176 8.33 -11.04 -10.27
N GLU A 177 8.56 -11.41 -9.01
CA GLU A 177 9.63 -12.30 -8.60
C GLU A 177 9.17 -13.26 -7.50
N LEU A 178 9.89 -14.37 -7.36
CA LEU A 178 9.83 -15.26 -6.22
C LEU A 178 11.17 -15.26 -5.48
N GLY A 179 11.15 -14.96 -4.17
CA GLY A 179 12.33 -15.04 -3.32
C GLY A 179 12.71 -16.48 -2.99
N LYS A 180 13.99 -16.85 -3.15
CA LYS A 180 14.55 -18.13 -2.71
C LYS A 180 15.78 -17.89 -1.85
N LEU A 181 15.70 -18.30 -0.57
CA LEU A 181 16.80 -18.29 0.38
C LEU A 181 17.19 -19.73 0.75
N VAL A 182 18.43 -20.10 0.49
CA VAL A 182 19.01 -21.38 0.89
C VAL A 182 19.97 -21.12 2.04
N LEU A 183 19.80 -21.83 3.15
CA LEU A 183 20.62 -21.70 4.35
C LEU A 183 21.40 -22.99 4.57
N ASP A 184 22.69 -22.87 4.83
CA ASP A 184 23.54 -23.97 5.28
C ASP A 184 23.51 -23.99 6.81
N TRP A 185 22.69 -24.88 7.36
CA TRP A 185 22.45 -24.97 8.79
C TRP A 185 23.41 -25.95 9.46
N ASN A 186 24.10 -25.49 10.50
CA ASN A 186 24.99 -26.30 11.30
C ASN A 186 24.25 -26.85 12.53
N PRO A 187 24.00 -28.17 12.60
CA PRO A 187 23.26 -28.78 13.71
C PRO A 187 24.03 -28.79 15.04
N GLU A 188 25.36 -28.70 15.01
CA GLU A 188 26.19 -28.68 16.22
C GLU A 188 26.18 -27.29 16.88
N THR A 189 26.39 -26.25 16.08
CA THR A 189 26.45 -24.87 16.58
C THR A 189 25.06 -24.22 16.68
N LYS A 190 24.06 -24.80 16.03
CA LYS A 190 22.71 -24.24 15.84
C LYS A 190 22.76 -22.85 15.21
N LYS A 191 23.55 -22.72 14.15
CA LYS A 191 23.73 -21.46 13.40
C LYS A 191 23.72 -21.71 11.90
N VAL A 192 23.52 -20.63 11.15
CA VAL A 192 23.69 -20.60 9.70
C VAL A 192 25.16 -20.33 9.38
N ASP A 193 25.86 -21.30 8.79
CA ASP A 193 27.28 -21.18 8.41
C ASP A 193 27.43 -20.37 7.12
N SER A 194 26.53 -20.57 6.16
CA SER A 194 26.48 -19.82 4.90
C SER A 194 25.05 -19.71 4.37
N TYR A 195 24.82 -18.77 3.43
CA TYR A 195 23.51 -18.58 2.80
C TYR A 195 23.64 -18.14 1.35
N ASN A 196 22.61 -18.46 0.55
CA ASN A 196 22.46 -18.01 -0.82
C ASN A 196 21.02 -17.57 -1.05
N GLY A 197 20.81 -16.25 -1.15
CA GLY A 197 19.53 -15.65 -1.45
C GLY A 197 19.49 -15.13 -2.88
N LYS A 198 18.37 -15.30 -3.57
CA LYS A 198 18.12 -14.71 -4.88
C LYS A 198 16.65 -14.40 -5.12
N LEU A 199 16.41 -13.44 -5.99
CA LEU A 199 15.11 -13.17 -6.59
C LEU A 199 15.03 -13.87 -7.94
N ILE A 200 13.94 -14.61 -8.16
CA ILE A 200 13.68 -15.34 -9.40
C ILE A 200 12.58 -14.58 -10.13
N THR A 201 12.91 -13.86 -11.19
CA THR A 201 11.91 -13.16 -12.02
C THR A 201 10.95 -14.15 -12.67
N MET A 202 9.65 -13.89 -12.55
CA MET A 202 8.59 -14.76 -13.03
C MET A 202 8.13 -14.31 -14.42
N TYR A 203 8.64 -14.97 -15.46
CA TYR A 203 8.15 -14.78 -16.83
C TYR A 203 7.06 -15.82 -17.16
N ALA A 204 5.89 -15.35 -17.58
CA ALA A 204 4.72 -16.21 -17.81
C ALA A 204 4.95 -17.28 -18.91
N ASP A 205 5.83 -17.02 -19.87
CA ASP A 205 6.20 -17.97 -20.93
C ASP A 205 7.17 -19.07 -20.47
N THR A 206 7.76 -18.91 -19.29
CA THR A 206 8.77 -19.84 -18.74
C THR A 206 8.13 -20.93 -17.88
N TYR A 207 6.97 -20.67 -17.29
CA TYR A 207 6.32 -21.57 -16.35
C TYR A 207 4.96 -22.02 -16.86
N LYS A 208 4.67 -23.33 -16.74
CA LYS A 208 3.33 -23.85 -17.01
C LYS A 208 2.42 -23.56 -15.81
N PRO A 209 1.26 -22.90 -16.01
CA PRO A 209 0.30 -22.71 -14.94
C PRO A 209 -0.17 -24.04 -14.33
N ASP A 210 -0.27 -24.09 -13.01
CA ASP A 210 -0.87 -25.23 -12.31
C ASP A 210 -2.37 -25.32 -12.68
N PRO A 211 -2.85 -26.45 -13.23
CA PRO A 211 -4.20 -26.54 -13.77
C PRO A 211 -5.29 -26.40 -12.70
N VAL A 212 -5.01 -26.78 -11.44
CA VAL A 212 -6.00 -26.66 -10.35
C VAL A 212 -6.17 -25.20 -9.96
N THR A 213 -5.06 -24.47 -9.85
CA THR A 213 -5.06 -23.02 -9.57
C THR A 213 -5.69 -22.25 -10.72
N GLN A 214 -5.33 -22.56 -11.97
CA GLN A 214 -5.91 -21.91 -13.15
C GLN A 214 -7.42 -22.10 -13.23
N ALA A 215 -7.92 -23.33 -13.04
CA ALA A 215 -9.36 -23.59 -13.07
C ALA A 215 -10.13 -22.78 -12.02
N LYS A 216 -9.52 -22.50 -10.87
CA LYS A 216 -10.14 -21.67 -9.83
C LYS A 216 -10.15 -20.19 -10.20
N ILE A 217 -9.11 -19.70 -10.88
CA ILE A 217 -9.06 -18.35 -11.45
C ILE A 217 -10.17 -18.21 -12.50
N ASP A 218 -10.23 -19.13 -13.46
CA ASP A 218 -11.23 -19.13 -14.54
C ASP A 218 -12.67 -19.15 -13.99
N GLU A 219 -12.92 -19.89 -12.90
CA GLU A 219 -14.23 -19.90 -12.23
C GLU A 219 -14.63 -18.50 -11.73
N TRP A 220 -13.71 -17.79 -11.09
CA TRP A 220 -13.98 -16.45 -10.55
C TRP A 220 -14.09 -15.40 -11.65
N ASP A 221 -13.21 -15.45 -12.65
CA ASP A 221 -13.28 -14.57 -13.82
C ASP A 221 -14.63 -14.67 -14.50
N ASN A 222 -15.12 -15.90 -14.73
CA ASN A 222 -16.43 -16.13 -15.33
C ASN A 222 -17.60 -15.58 -14.49
N LYS A 223 -17.50 -15.59 -13.15
CA LYS A 223 -18.55 -15.04 -12.26
C LYS A 223 -18.65 -13.52 -12.35
N VAL A 224 -17.52 -12.84 -12.51
CA VAL A 224 -17.46 -11.37 -12.51
C VAL A 224 -17.46 -10.76 -13.92
N LYS A 225 -17.24 -11.59 -14.96
CA LYS A 225 -17.12 -11.19 -16.37
C LYS A 225 -18.15 -10.17 -16.85
N LYS A 226 -19.42 -10.36 -16.48
CA LYS A 226 -20.50 -9.45 -16.90
C LYS A 226 -20.31 -8.02 -16.40
N ILE A 227 -19.71 -7.87 -15.21
CA ILE A 227 -19.41 -6.58 -14.61
C ILE A 227 -18.10 -6.06 -15.19
N THR A 228 -17.07 -6.89 -15.23
CA THR A 228 -15.71 -6.46 -15.58
C THR A 228 -15.57 -6.08 -17.05
N ASP A 229 -16.29 -6.74 -17.96
CA ASP A 229 -16.12 -6.54 -19.42
C ASP A 229 -16.92 -5.35 -19.98
N GLU A 230 -17.70 -4.67 -19.15
CA GLU A 230 -18.42 -3.49 -19.59
C GLU A 230 -17.41 -2.41 -20.01
N VAL A 231 -17.40 -2.05 -21.30
CA VAL A 231 -16.59 -0.94 -21.81
C VAL A 231 -17.18 0.36 -21.30
N VAL A 232 -16.38 1.15 -20.56
CA VAL A 232 -16.79 2.41 -19.95
C VAL A 232 -16.22 3.64 -20.67
N ALA A 233 -15.11 3.48 -21.38
CA ALA A 233 -14.50 4.53 -22.19
C ALA A 233 -13.48 3.94 -23.19
N HIS A 234 -12.88 4.83 -23.98
CA HIS A 234 -11.75 4.55 -24.85
C HIS A 234 -10.61 5.56 -24.60
N SER A 235 -9.36 5.15 -24.80
CA SER A 235 -8.20 6.05 -24.79
C SER A 235 -7.21 5.74 -25.91
N PRO A 236 -6.62 6.76 -26.58
CA PRO A 236 -5.62 6.53 -27.63
C PRO A 236 -4.26 6.06 -27.11
N GLU A 237 -3.98 6.20 -25.81
CA GLU A 237 -2.72 5.83 -25.16
C GLU A 237 -2.97 5.16 -23.81
N VAL A 238 -1.92 4.61 -23.21
CA VAL A 238 -1.97 4.10 -21.83
C VAL A 238 -1.98 5.30 -20.89
N LEU A 239 -2.89 5.32 -19.91
CA LEU A 239 -2.81 6.31 -18.83
C LEU A 239 -1.90 5.76 -17.74
N THR A 240 -0.77 6.43 -17.56
CA THR A 240 0.25 6.08 -16.57
C THR A 240 -0.06 6.65 -15.20
N ARG A 241 0.73 6.23 -14.21
CA ARG A 241 0.67 6.70 -12.82
C ARG A 241 2.06 7.11 -12.35
N SER A 242 2.11 8.07 -11.44
CA SER A 242 3.34 8.58 -10.84
C SER A 242 3.12 8.75 -9.34
N TYR A 243 4.21 8.64 -8.60
CA TYR A 243 4.26 8.70 -7.16
C TYR A 243 4.81 10.02 -6.63
N GLY A 244 5.70 10.68 -7.38
CA GLY A 244 6.29 11.97 -7.01
C GLY A 244 5.63 13.18 -7.66
N GLU A 245 4.93 13.00 -8.78
CA GLU A 245 4.50 14.10 -9.65
C GLU A 245 3.17 13.81 -10.36
N SER A 246 2.72 14.72 -11.22
CA SER A 246 1.51 14.52 -12.02
C SER A 246 1.64 13.33 -12.98
N ALA A 247 0.52 12.64 -13.21
CA ALA A 247 0.39 11.62 -14.24
C ALA A 247 -1.04 11.61 -14.79
N PRO A 248 -1.27 11.12 -16.03
CA PRO A 248 -2.59 11.14 -16.66
C PRO A 248 -3.69 10.49 -15.82
N THR A 249 -3.43 9.37 -15.15
CA THR A 249 -4.44 8.70 -14.32
C THR A 249 -4.82 9.54 -13.09
N GLY A 250 -3.83 10.15 -12.42
CA GLY A 250 -4.09 11.04 -11.29
C GLY A 250 -4.84 12.32 -11.68
N ASN A 251 -4.49 12.89 -12.83
CA ASN A 251 -5.17 14.03 -13.42
C ASN A 251 -6.64 13.69 -13.77
N LEU A 252 -6.89 12.51 -14.34
CA LEU A 252 -8.23 12.01 -14.65
C LEU A 252 -9.08 11.83 -13.38
N ILE A 253 -8.55 11.18 -12.34
CA ILE A 253 -9.30 10.90 -11.10
C ILE A 253 -9.73 12.20 -10.42
N THR A 254 -8.80 13.15 -10.27
CA THR A 254 -9.09 14.41 -9.60
C THR A 254 -10.09 15.28 -10.38
N ASP A 255 -10.06 15.24 -11.71
CA ASP A 255 -11.07 15.92 -12.53
C ASP A 255 -12.45 15.24 -12.45
N ALA A 256 -12.49 13.90 -12.36
CA ALA A 256 -13.73 13.16 -12.14
C ALA A 256 -14.36 13.46 -10.77
N LEU A 257 -13.53 13.57 -9.72
CA LEU A 257 -13.98 14.00 -8.39
C LEU A 257 -14.53 15.43 -8.41
N MET A 258 -13.86 16.36 -9.10
CA MET A 258 -14.37 17.72 -9.31
C MET A 258 -15.71 17.74 -10.04
N ALA A 259 -15.89 16.91 -11.07
CA ALA A 259 -17.17 16.80 -11.79
C ALA A 259 -18.30 16.23 -10.91
N THR A 260 -17.96 15.35 -9.97
CA THR A 260 -18.89 14.74 -9.02
C THR A 260 -19.29 15.68 -7.87
N VAL A 261 -18.46 16.69 -7.57
CA VAL A 261 -18.71 17.72 -6.55
C VAL A 261 -18.77 19.11 -7.19
N PRO A 262 -19.91 19.49 -7.80
CA PRO A 262 -20.05 20.80 -8.43
C PRO A 262 -19.75 21.94 -7.46
N GLY A 263 -18.91 22.88 -7.91
CA GLY A 263 -18.53 24.06 -7.12
C GLY A 263 -17.30 23.87 -6.23
N ALA A 264 -16.69 22.67 -6.20
CA ALA A 264 -15.39 22.51 -5.57
C ALA A 264 -14.33 23.44 -6.20
N ASP A 265 -13.39 23.91 -5.38
CA ASP A 265 -12.27 24.75 -5.79
C ASP A 265 -11.10 23.91 -6.31
N ALA A 266 -10.88 22.75 -5.69
CA ALA A 266 -9.79 21.82 -5.99
C ALA A 266 -10.17 20.39 -5.61
N SER A 267 -9.51 19.41 -6.22
CA SER A 267 -9.51 18.02 -5.79
C SER A 267 -8.09 17.51 -5.60
N PHE A 268 -7.93 16.60 -4.66
CA PHE A 268 -6.67 15.95 -4.33
C PHE A 268 -6.90 14.44 -4.29
N TYR A 269 -5.90 13.67 -4.69
CA TYR A 269 -5.98 12.21 -4.65
C TYR A 269 -4.59 11.62 -4.38
N ASN A 270 -4.48 10.61 -3.50
CA ASN A 270 -3.18 10.02 -3.16
C ASN A 270 -2.64 9.14 -4.28
N ALA A 271 -1.37 9.32 -4.66
CA ALA A 271 -0.71 8.48 -5.66
C ALA A 271 -0.74 6.99 -5.32
N GLY A 272 -0.61 6.65 -4.03
CA GLY A 272 -0.73 5.27 -3.54
C GLY A 272 -2.08 4.60 -3.83
N GLY A 273 -3.12 5.36 -4.17
CA GLY A 273 -4.43 4.85 -4.52
C GLY A 273 -4.55 4.33 -5.97
N ILE A 274 -3.56 4.61 -6.83
CA ILE A 274 -3.56 4.20 -8.25
C ILE A 274 -2.72 2.93 -8.40
N ARG A 275 -3.37 1.78 -8.62
CA ARG A 275 -2.75 0.46 -8.41
C ARG A 275 -2.21 -0.20 -9.69
N THR A 276 -2.73 0.21 -10.84
CA THR A 276 -2.23 -0.18 -12.17
C THR A 276 -2.59 0.90 -13.19
N GLU A 277 -2.00 0.83 -14.37
CA GLU A 277 -2.29 1.69 -15.51
C GLU A 277 -3.68 1.42 -16.08
N LEU A 278 -4.28 2.41 -16.77
CA LEU A 278 -5.44 2.14 -17.64
C LEU A 278 -4.95 1.88 -19.07
N PRO A 279 -5.50 0.86 -19.75
CA PRO A 279 -4.98 0.42 -21.04
C PRO A 279 -5.28 1.42 -22.16
N LYS A 280 -4.44 1.37 -23.21
CA LYS A 280 -4.78 1.92 -24.52
C LYS A 280 -5.93 1.12 -25.13
N GLY A 281 -6.84 1.80 -25.81
CA GLY A 281 -7.99 1.20 -26.47
C GLY A 281 -9.22 1.25 -25.59
N ASN A 282 -10.01 0.18 -25.59
CA ASN A 282 -11.18 0.09 -24.73
C ASN A 282 -10.75 -0.02 -23.27
N ILE A 283 -11.32 0.82 -22.43
CA ILE A 283 -11.21 0.74 -20.98
C ILE A 283 -12.50 0.13 -20.46
N THR A 284 -12.36 -0.97 -19.73
CA THR A 284 -13.46 -1.72 -19.14
C THR A 284 -13.67 -1.31 -17.68
N TYR A 285 -14.82 -1.68 -17.10
CA TYR A 285 -15.03 -1.46 -15.67
C TYR A 285 -14.05 -2.31 -14.83
N GLY A 286 -13.66 -3.49 -15.30
CA GLY A 286 -12.62 -4.31 -14.68
C GLY A 286 -11.26 -3.59 -14.60
N ASP A 287 -10.91 -2.81 -15.62
CA ASP A 287 -9.68 -1.99 -15.62
C ASP A 287 -9.78 -0.87 -14.58
N VAL A 288 -10.94 -0.21 -14.47
CA VAL A 288 -11.15 0.84 -13.46
C VAL A 288 -11.10 0.27 -12.04
N LEU A 289 -11.67 -0.91 -11.80
CA LEU A 289 -11.59 -1.59 -10.50
C LEU A 289 -10.18 -2.09 -10.18
N SER A 290 -9.43 -2.55 -11.18
CA SER A 290 -8.03 -2.93 -10.99
C SER A 290 -7.16 -1.73 -10.64
N MET A 291 -7.39 -0.59 -11.32
CA MET A 291 -6.68 0.67 -11.07
C MET A 291 -7.07 1.29 -9.71
N TYR A 292 -8.35 1.26 -9.36
CA TYR A 292 -8.92 1.74 -8.09
C TYR A 292 -9.72 0.61 -7.42
N PRO A 293 -9.08 -0.25 -6.61
CA PRO A 293 -9.74 -1.41 -6.00
C PRO A 293 -10.44 -1.09 -4.67
N PHE A 294 -10.44 0.17 -4.24
CA PHE A 294 -10.94 0.56 -2.92
C PHE A 294 -12.44 0.83 -2.93
N THR A 295 -13.07 0.68 -1.76
CA THR A 295 -14.50 0.96 -1.57
C THR A 295 -14.75 2.32 -0.90
N ASN A 296 -13.89 3.30 -1.12
CA ASN A 296 -14.01 4.62 -0.51
C ASN A 296 -15.11 5.46 -1.18
N ASP A 297 -15.72 6.33 -0.39
CA ASP A 297 -16.77 7.25 -0.83
C ASP A 297 -16.19 8.56 -1.39
N VAL A 298 -16.90 9.17 -2.33
CA VAL A 298 -16.66 10.57 -2.70
C VAL A 298 -17.20 11.47 -1.60
N MET A 299 -16.37 12.41 -1.16
CA MET A 299 -16.73 13.40 -0.15
C MET A 299 -16.27 14.81 -0.54
N SER A 300 -16.89 15.81 0.11
CA SER A 300 -16.47 17.21 0.02
C SER A 300 -16.31 17.82 1.41
N MET A 301 -15.43 18.80 1.55
CA MET A 301 -15.26 19.57 2.78
C MET A 301 -14.76 20.98 2.48
N GLU A 302 -14.84 21.87 3.46
CA GLU A 302 -14.16 23.16 3.46
C GLU A 302 -12.89 23.08 4.31
N ILE A 303 -11.76 23.53 3.78
CA ILE A 303 -10.46 23.49 4.47
C ILE A 303 -9.69 24.79 4.28
N SER A 304 -8.92 25.20 5.29
CA SER A 304 -8.13 26.43 5.23
C SER A 304 -6.94 26.28 4.28
N GLY A 305 -6.53 27.38 3.63
CA GLY A 305 -5.31 27.38 2.82
C GLY A 305 -4.06 27.02 3.61
N LYS A 306 -4.01 27.38 4.90
CA LYS A 306 -2.94 26.99 5.83
C LYS A 306 -2.85 25.47 5.99
N ASP A 307 -3.98 24.81 6.20
CA ASP A 307 -4.01 23.35 6.33
C ASP A 307 -3.70 22.67 4.99
N LEU A 308 -4.17 23.21 3.87
CA LEU A 308 -3.78 22.72 2.53
C LEU A 308 -2.27 22.80 2.31
N LYS A 309 -1.62 23.91 2.67
CA LYS A 309 -0.14 24.02 2.59
C LYS A 309 0.55 22.98 3.47
N SER A 310 0.06 22.76 4.69
CA SER A 310 0.60 21.72 5.58
C SER A 310 0.46 20.32 4.97
N ILE A 311 -0.69 20.03 4.34
CA ILE A 311 -0.96 18.76 3.66
C ILE A 311 -0.04 18.56 2.46
N MET A 312 0.10 19.58 1.61
CA MET A 312 1.00 19.50 0.44
C MET A 312 2.48 19.49 0.84
N SER A 313 2.84 20.09 1.98
CA SER A 313 4.19 19.96 2.55
C SER A 313 4.49 18.51 2.95
N HIS A 314 3.53 17.83 3.59
CA HIS A 314 3.65 16.41 3.91
C HIS A 314 3.70 15.54 2.65
N ALA A 315 2.90 15.86 1.63
CA ALA A 315 2.98 15.18 0.33
C ALA A 315 4.38 15.31 -0.31
N ALA A 316 4.99 16.50 -0.21
CA ALA A 316 6.34 16.78 -0.68
C ALA A 316 7.46 16.08 0.12
N ASP A 317 7.15 15.43 1.25
CA ASP A 317 8.10 14.54 1.93
C ASP A 317 8.26 13.20 1.20
N LEU A 318 7.33 12.86 0.29
CA LEU A 318 7.33 11.67 -0.57
C LEU A 318 7.24 10.32 0.16
N LYS A 319 7.14 10.33 1.49
CA LYS A 319 6.92 9.14 2.32
C LYS A 319 5.70 8.33 1.83
N ASN A 320 4.57 9.00 1.70
CA ASN A 320 3.30 8.41 1.26
C ASN A 320 2.91 8.83 -0.17
N GLY A 321 3.89 9.34 -0.92
CA GLY A 321 3.71 9.86 -2.26
C GLY A 321 3.11 11.26 -2.28
N MET A 322 3.22 11.89 -3.44
CA MET A 322 2.59 13.16 -3.72
C MET A 322 1.07 12.99 -3.84
N LEU A 323 0.32 14.08 -3.64
CA LEU A 323 -1.09 14.16 -4.00
C LEU A 323 -1.20 14.60 -5.45
N HIS A 324 -1.89 13.84 -6.29
CA HIS A 324 -2.37 14.35 -7.57
C HIS A 324 -3.43 15.44 -7.33
N VAL A 325 -3.54 16.37 -8.28
CA VAL A 325 -4.42 17.54 -8.14
C VAL A 325 -5.25 17.78 -9.40
N SER A 326 -6.45 18.34 -9.21
CA SER A 326 -7.34 18.72 -10.32
C SER A 326 -6.78 19.85 -11.18
N LYS A 327 -7.32 20.04 -12.39
CA LYS A 327 -6.89 21.07 -13.36
C LYS A 327 -6.93 22.51 -12.87
N THR A 328 -7.59 22.78 -11.73
CA THR A 328 -7.63 24.09 -11.11
C THR A 328 -6.42 24.37 -10.21
N VAL A 329 -5.55 23.40 -9.98
CA VAL A 329 -4.42 23.50 -9.05
C VAL A 329 -3.11 23.41 -9.83
N GLN A 330 -2.16 24.27 -9.46
CA GLN A 330 -0.76 24.14 -9.83
C GLN A 330 0.08 24.06 -8.56
N PHE A 331 0.98 23.09 -8.48
CA PHE A 331 1.89 22.90 -7.36
C PHE A 331 3.29 22.61 -7.89
N LYS A 332 4.29 23.33 -7.37
CA LYS A 332 5.70 23.09 -7.67
C LYS A 332 6.45 22.90 -6.36
N TYR A 333 7.31 21.89 -6.32
CA TYR A 333 8.16 21.63 -5.18
C TYR A 333 9.60 21.31 -5.61
N ASP A 334 10.54 21.44 -4.68
CA ASP A 334 11.96 21.12 -4.88
C ASP A 334 12.35 20.03 -3.88
N SER A 335 12.49 18.79 -4.34
CA SER A 335 12.78 17.64 -3.46
C SER A 335 14.19 17.69 -2.84
N THR A 336 15.10 18.52 -3.36
CA THR A 336 16.44 18.68 -2.81
C THR A 336 16.46 19.54 -1.55
N LYS A 337 15.40 20.32 -1.28
CA LYS A 337 15.29 21.12 -0.06
C LYS A 337 14.95 20.26 1.17
N PRO A 338 15.29 20.74 2.38
CA PRO A 338 14.89 20.08 3.62
C PRO A 338 13.37 19.87 3.71
N LEU A 339 12.96 18.79 4.39
CA LEU A 339 11.54 18.52 4.69
C LEU A 339 10.90 19.75 5.36
N GLY A 340 9.66 20.05 4.99
CA GLY A 340 8.96 21.26 5.44
C GLY A 340 9.34 22.56 4.71
N GLN A 341 10.34 22.55 3.81
CA GLN A 341 10.77 23.72 3.02
C GLN A 341 10.72 23.48 1.51
N ARG A 342 10.01 22.43 1.08
CA ARG A 342 10.01 21.98 -0.33
C ARG A 342 9.02 22.72 -1.22
N ILE A 343 8.01 23.39 -0.68
CA ILE A 343 6.99 24.10 -1.48
C ILE A 343 7.61 25.33 -2.15
N VAL A 344 7.49 25.41 -3.49
CA VAL A 344 7.93 26.54 -4.30
C VAL A 344 6.74 27.36 -4.77
N GLU A 345 5.70 26.71 -5.28
CA GLU A 345 4.48 27.34 -5.79
C GLU A 345 3.27 26.50 -5.39
N PHE A 346 2.19 27.16 -4.97
CA PHE A 346 0.91 26.49 -4.73
C PHE A 346 -0.25 27.45 -5.03
N ASP A 347 -0.88 27.21 -6.17
CA ASP A 347 -1.92 28.05 -6.73
C ASP A 347 -3.23 27.25 -6.90
N ILE A 348 -4.35 27.90 -6.59
CA ILE A 348 -5.70 27.40 -6.87
C ILE A 348 -6.43 28.45 -7.70
N LYS A 349 -6.92 28.03 -8.88
CA LYS A 349 -7.57 28.87 -9.90
C LYS A 349 -6.68 30.05 -10.33
N GLY A 350 -5.37 29.79 -10.48
CA GLY A 350 -4.36 30.76 -10.91
C GLY A 350 -4.04 31.85 -9.88
N LYS A 351 -4.33 31.61 -8.60
CA LYS A 351 -4.00 32.52 -7.50
C LYS A 351 -3.27 31.75 -6.39
N PRO A 352 -2.24 32.35 -5.77
CA PRO A 352 -1.57 31.75 -4.62
C PRO A 352 -2.56 31.39 -3.50
N VAL A 353 -2.34 30.23 -2.88
CA VAL A 353 -3.17 29.79 -1.76
C VAL A 353 -2.99 30.73 -0.56
N GLU A 354 -4.07 31.42 -0.20
CA GLU A 354 -4.15 32.29 0.98
C GLU A 354 -4.47 31.50 2.26
N ASP A 355 -3.70 31.70 3.33
CA ASP A 355 -3.76 30.91 4.56
C ASP A 355 -5.15 30.86 5.22
N ASN A 356 -5.81 32.02 5.31
CA ASN A 356 -7.08 32.18 6.03
C ASN A 356 -8.31 31.95 5.15
N LYS A 357 -8.12 31.76 3.85
CA LYS A 357 -9.22 31.48 2.92
C LYS A 357 -9.64 30.02 3.06
N LEU A 358 -10.95 29.78 3.07
CA LEU A 358 -11.53 28.44 2.98
C LEU A 358 -11.67 28.04 1.51
N TYR A 359 -11.32 26.80 1.21
CA TYR A 359 -11.46 26.18 -0.10
C TYR A 359 -12.38 24.97 0.05
N THR A 360 -13.37 24.87 -0.85
CA THR A 360 -14.17 23.64 -0.95
C THR A 360 -13.38 22.62 -1.74
N VAL A 361 -13.12 21.44 -1.18
CA VAL A 361 -12.34 20.39 -1.85
C VAL A 361 -13.15 19.12 -2.06
N ALA A 362 -12.92 18.44 -3.19
CA ALA A 362 -13.48 17.13 -3.52
C ALA A 362 -12.41 16.04 -3.32
N LEU A 363 -12.72 15.00 -2.55
CA LEU A 363 -11.76 13.98 -2.14
C LEU A 363 -12.41 12.60 -2.18
N ASP A 364 -11.58 11.56 -2.13
CA ASP A 364 -12.04 10.24 -1.68
C ASP A 364 -11.96 10.14 -0.15
N SER A 365 -12.74 9.23 0.44
CA SER A 365 -12.87 9.15 1.89
C SER A 365 -11.63 8.62 2.61
N PHE A 366 -10.65 8.04 1.91
CA PHE A 366 -9.40 7.61 2.51
C PHE A 366 -8.58 8.81 2.98
N ILE A 367 -8.19 9.70 2.06
CA ILE A 367 -7.40 10.89 2.44
C ILE A 367 -8.24 11.87 3.26
N GLY A 368 -9.54 11.99 2.97
CA GLY A 368 -10.44 12.87 3.71
C GLY A 368 -10.58 12.51 5.20
N LYS A 369 -10.34 11.24 5.56
CA LYS A 369 -10.33 10.75 6.94
C LYS A 369 -8.92 10.63 7.55
N GLY A 370 -7.88 11.14 6.90
CA GLY A 370 -6.52 11.12 7.43
C GLY A 370 -5.60 10.01 6.90
N GLY A 371 -6.07 9.21 5.94
CA GLY A 371 -5.24 8.20 5.27
C GLY A 371 -3.95 8.80 4.70
N GLY A 372 -2.86 8.03 4.71
CA GLY A 372 -1.53 8.51 4.29
C GLY A 372 -0.93 9.60 5.18
N GLY A 373 -1.53 9.90 6.34
CA GLY A 373 -1.12 11.00 7.22
C GLY A 373 -1.58 12.39 6.75
N PHE A 374 -2.41 12.48 5.70
CA PHE A 374 -2.90 13.76 5.17
C PHE A 374 -3.97 14.34 6.09
N THR A 375 -3.68 15.46 6.76
CA THR A 375 -4.52 16.04 7.83
C THR A 375 -5.82 16.74 7.36
N PHE A 376 -6.50 16.21 6.35
CA PHE A 376 -7.84 16.65 5.92
C PHE A 376 -8.91 16.51 7.02
N THR A 377 -8.62 15.77 8.10
CA THR A 377 -9.46 15.66 9.31
C THR A 377 -9.74 17.01 9.99
N LYS A 378 -8.98 18.06 9.68
CA LYS A 378 -9.23 19.44 10.13
C LYS A 378 -10.30 20.18 9.31
N GLY A 379 -10.74 19.60 8.19
CA GLY A 379 -11.78 20.13 7.35
C GLY A 379 -13.12 20.24 8.08
N LYS A 380 -13.95 21.17 7.63
CA LYS A 380 -15.28 21.44 8.16
C LYS A 380 -16.33 21.22 7.08
N ASN A 381 -17.60 21.27 7.46
CA ASN A 381 -18.72 21.15 6.52
C ASN A 381 -18.61 19.88 5.65
N ILE A 382 -18.19 18.78 6.27
CA ILE A 382 -17.96 17.49 5.62
C ILE A 382 -19.29 16.95 5.07
N LYS A 383 -19.30 16.58 3.79
CA LYS A 383 -20.46 15.96 3.12
C LYS A 383 -20.00 14.71 2.38
N TYR A 384 -20.71 13.61 2.58
CA TYR A 384 -20.62 12.43 1.72
C TYR A 384 -21.58 12.63 0.55
N ILE A 385 -21.10 12.40 -0.67
CA ILE A 385 -21.91 12.64 -1.87
C ILE A 385 -22.91 11.50 -2.11
N GLY A 386 -22.71 10.35 -1.45
CA GLY A 386 -23.57 9.17 -1.58
C GLY A 386 -23.22 8.29 -2.78
N ILE A 387 -21.99 8.40 -3.29
CA ILE A 387 -21.45 7.56 -4.35
C ILE A 387 -20.00 7.16 -4.01
N GLN A 388 -19.62 5.93 -4.32
CA GLN A 388 -18.25 5.46 -4.23
C GLN A 388 -17.39 6.03 -5.38
N THR A 389 -16.08 6.15 -5.13
CA THR A 389 -15.16 6.77 -6.08
C THR A 389 -15.07 6.01 -7.41
N ALA A 390 -15.00 4.68 -7.40
CA ALA A 390 -14.96 3.90 -8.65
C ALA A 390 -16.21 4.11 -9.52
N PRO A 391 -17.45 3.97 -9.01
CA PRO A 391 -18.65 4.34 -9.76
C PRO A 391 -18.68 5.80 -10.23
N ALA A 392 -18.21 6.75 -9.42
CA ALA A 392 -18.13 8.17 -9.82
C ALA A 392 -17.17 8.37 -11.00
N LEU A 393 -16.00 7.72 -10.96
CA LEU A 393 -15.02 7.73 -12.04
C LEU A 393 -15.60 7.08 -13.31
N VAL A 394 -16.25 5.92 -13.21
CA VAL A 394 -16.92 5.28 -14.35
C VAL A 394 -17.98 6.18 -14.97
N ASN A 395 -18.80 6.85 -14.15
CA ASN A 395 -19.82 7.78 -14.65
C ASN A 395 -19.18 8.93 -15.42
N TYR A 396 -18.10 9.52 -14.90
CA TYR A 396 -17.35 10.56 -15.59
C TYR A 396 -16.75 10.05 -16.91
N MET A 397 -16.13 8.87 -16.88
CA MET A 397 -15.51 8.26 -18.06
C MET A 397 -16.52 7.96 -19.16
N LYS A 398 -17.72 7.47 -18.82
CA LYS A 398 -18.82 7.27 -19.78
C LYS A 398 -19.33 8.56 -20.40
N GLN A 399 -19.34 9.66 -19.63
CA GLN A 399 -19.76 10.97 -20.14
C GLN A 399 -18.74 11.55 -21.11
N VAL A 400 -17.44 11.41 -20.82
CA VAL A 400 -16.37 11.87 -21.71
C VAL A 400 -16.20 10.94 -22.92
N ASN A 401 -16.41 9.63 -22.72
CA ASN A 401 -16.31 8.51 -23.66
C ASN A 401 -14.91 8.30 -24.27
N ASN A 402 -14.27 9.35 -24.80
CA ASN A 402 -12.93 9.31 -25.37
C ASN A 402 -11.95 10.09 -24.48
N ILE A 403 -11.30 9.38 -23.56
CA ILE A 403 -10.36 9.93 -22.59
C ILE A 403 -9.04 10.25 -23.29
N GLN A 404 -8.80 11.55 -23.49
CA GLN A 404 -7.47 12.05 -23.88
C GLN A 404 -6.59 12.12 -22.64
N PRO A 405 -5.48 11.36 -22.56
CA PRO A 405 -4.55 11.44 -21.44
C PRO A 405 -4.04 12.88 -21.27
N ASP A 406 -4.25 13.45 -20.09
CA ASP A 406 -3.74 14.78 -19.75
C ASP A 406 -2.36 14.66 -19.10
N HIS A 407 -1.33 14.98 -19.87
CA HIS A 407 0.08 14.98 -19.44
C HIS A 407 0.52 16.29 -18.78
N THR A 408 -0.39 17.21 -18.48
CA THR A 408 -0.05 18.47 -17.80
C THR A 408 0.56 18.19 -16.42
N MET A 409 1.73 18.77 -16.18
CA MET A 409 2.43 18.73 -14.89
C MET A 409 1.80 19.71 -13.90
N ARG A 410 0.62 19.34 -13.38
CA ARG A 410 -0.10 20.09 -12.34
C ARG A 410 0.62 20.02 -10.99
N VAL A 411 1.35 18.93 -10.75
CA VAL A 411 2.34 18.78 -9.70
C VAL A 411 3.68 18.47 -10.33
N ASP A 412 4.69 19.29 -10.01
CA ASP A 412 6.00 19.25 -10.66
C ASP A 412 7.15 19.37 -9.63
N ASP A 413 8.13 18.47 -9.74
CA ASP A 413 9.39 18.55 -8.99
C ASP A 413 10.42 19.32 -9.81
N ILE A 414 10.55 20.61 -9.56
CA ILE A 414 11.37 21.51 -10.39
C ILE A 414 12.88 21.25 -10.27
N SER A 415 13.28 20.27 -9.46
CA SER A 415 14.67 19.84 -9.31
C SER A 415 15.08 18.74 -10.30
N LYS A 416 14.11 18.13 -11.00
CA LYS A 416 14.34 17.03 -11.95
C LYS A 416 14.53 17.50 -13.39
#